data_AF-A0A2D5APR1-F1
#
_entry.id   AF-A0A2D5APR1-F1
#
_cell.length_a   1.000
_cell.length_b   1.000
_cell.length_c   1.000
_cell.angle_alpha   90.00
_cell.angle_beta   90.00
_cell.angle_gamma   90.00
#
_symmetry.space_group_name_H-M   'P 1'
#
loop_
_entity.id
_entity.type
_entity.pdbx_description
1 polymer ?
#
loop_
_entity_poly.entity_id
_entity_poly.type
_entity_poly.pdbx_seq_one_letter_code
_entity_poly.pdbx_strand_id
1 'polypeptide(L)'
;MPINLRSERFLPAREIPVSRLRALLRDYCDLLGQQMYFWGRDVIHPRGNLLCENGFDRRASEGLEGTSCYRKYLDGGVAVELHGACAGLYDLDEPDSGHFLYIRNKKRCFLYSADAPPAPGIYTMES
;
A
#
# COMPACT_ATOMS: atom_id res chain seq x y z
N MET A 1 9.58 -1.82 -28.12
CA MET A 1 10.27 -0.56 -27.76
C MET A 1 10.20 -0.41 -26.26
N PRO A 2 11.31 -0.25 -25.54
CA PRO A 2 11.28 -0.03 -24.09
C PRO A 2 10.81 1.40 -23.81
N ILE A 3 9.81 1.54 -22.94
CA ILE A 3 9.39 2.85 -22.42
C ILE A 3 10.42 3.23 -21.36
N ASN A 4 11.20 4.26 -21.66
CA ASN A 4 12.19 4.83 -20.76
C ASN A 4 11.45 5.72 -19.73
N LEU A 5 11.21 5.19 -18.53
CA LEU A 5 10.56 5.90 -17.42
C LEU A 5 11.51 6.86 -16.66
N ARG A 6 12.76 7.05 -17.10
CA ARG A 6 13.68 7.99 -16.49
C ARG A 6 13.70 9.30 -17.28
N SER A 7 13.28 10.39 -16.63
CA SER A 7 13.52 11.80 -16.98
C SER A 7 12.41 12.63 -17.66
N GLU A 8 11.13 12.30 -17.46
CA GLU A 8 10.14 13.38 -17.48
C GLU A 8 10.25 14.16 -16.16
N ARG A 9 10.93 15.30 -16.26
CA ARG A 9 11.05 16.33 -15.24
C ARG A 9 9.70 16.47 -14.53
N PHE A 10 9.67 16.12 -13.24
CA PHE A 10 8.66 16.66 -12.35
C PHE A 10 8.79 18.18 -12.44
N LEU A 11 7.95 18.81 -13.27
CA LEU A 11 7.69 20.23 -13.16
C LEU A 11 7.32 20.45 -11.70
N PRO A 12 7.95 21.40 -10.98
CA PRO A 12 7.61 21.63 -9.59
C PRO A 12 6.10 21.85 -9.55
N ALA A 13 5.40 20.94 -8.89
CA ALA A 13 3.97 21.04 -8.73
C ALA A 13 3.69 22.47 -8.26
N ARG A 14 2.86 23.22 -9.00
CA ARG A 14 2.32 24.52 -8.54
C ARG A 14 2.15 24.43 -7.03
N GLU A 15 2.82 25.28 -6.26
CA GLU A 15 2.82 25.17 -4.79
C GLU A 15 1.38 24.98 -4.31
N ILE A 16 1.07 23.76 -3.89
CA ILE A 16 -0.27 23.42 -3.40
C ILE A 16 -0.34 24.03 -2.01
N PRO A 17 -1.31 24.92 -1.71
CA PRO A 17 -1.46 25.44 -0.37
C PRO A 17 -1.56 24.27 0.62
N VAL A 18 -0.85 24.36 1.75
CA VAL A 18 -0.78 23.27 2.75
C VAL A 18 -2.18 22.80 3.19
N SER A 19 -3.14 23.72 3.28
CA SER A 19 -4.55 23.40 3.58
C SER A 19 -5.19 22.50 2.52
N ARG A 20 -4.95 22.79 1.23
CA ARG A 20 -5.43 21.99 0.10
C ARG A 20 -4.74 20.64 0.04
N LEU A 21 -3.43 20.59 0.25
CA LEU A 21 -2.69 19.33 0.33
C LEU A 21 -3.25 18.43 1.44
N ARG A 22 -3.48 18.98 2.64
CA ARG A 22 -4.09 18.25 3.76
C ARG A 22 -5.50 17.75 3.45
N ALA A 23 -6.30 18.51 2.71
CA ALA A 23 -7.63 18.07 2.28
C ALA A 23 -7.53 16.89 1.31
N LEU A 24 -6.71 17.01 0.27
CA LEU A 24 -6.48 15.94 -0.71
C LEU A 24 -5.95 14.66 -0.06
N LEU A 25 -5.03 14.77 0.91
CA LEU A 25 -4.51 13.62 1.63
C LEU A 25 -5.58 12.94 2.50
N ARG A 26 -6.51 13.70 3.10
CA ARG A 26 -7.64 13.11 3.82
C ARG A 26 -8.59 12.37 2.87
N ASP A 27 -8.98 13.02 1.77
CA ASP A 27 -9.86 12.39 0.77
C ASP A 27 -9.23 11.12 0.21
N TYR A 28 -7.92 11.15 -0.06
CA TYR A 28 -7.15 9.97 -0.46
C TYR A 28 -7.19 8.86 0.60
N CYS A 29 -6.99 9.18 1.87
CA CYS A 29 -7.05 8.20 2.97
C CYS A 29 -8.45 7.58 3.13
N ASP A 30 -9.50 8.36 2.90
CA ASP A 30 -10.89 7.87 2.96
C ASP A 30 -11.19 6.95 1.78
N LEU A 31 -10.78 7.33 0.56
CA LEU A 31 -10.92 6.51 -0.65
C LEU A 31 -10.12 5.20 -0.55
N LEU A 32 -8.90 5.25 -0.02
CA LEU A 32 -8.09 4.04 0.17
C LEU A 32 -8.73 3.10 1.22
N GLY A 33 -9.30 3.65 2.29
CA GLY A 33 -10.07 2.87 3.26
C GLY A 33 -11.31 2.21 2.64
N GLN A 34 -12.01 2.90 1.73
CA GLN A 34 -13.12 2.33 0.96
C GLN A 34 -12.64 1.24 0.00
N GLN A 35 -11.52 1.46 -0.68
CA GLN A 35 -10.94 0.48 -1.59
C GLN A 35 -10.56 -0.81 -0.86
N MET A 36 -10.01 -0.70 0.37
CA MET A 36 -9.75 -1.87 1.21
C MET A 36 -11.00 -2.66 1.56
N TYR A 37 -12.16 -2.00 1.72
CA TYR A 37 -13.42 -2.71 1.89
C TYR A 37 -13.77 -3.53 0.63
N PHE A 38 -13.63 -2.94 -0.55
CA PHE A 38 -13.90 -3.65 -1.81
C PHE A 38 -12.95 -4.83 -2.03
N TRP A 39 -11.66 -4.68 -1.76
CA TRP A 39 -10.73 -5.82 -1.77
C TRP A 39 -11.14 -6.92 -0.78
N GLY A 40 -11.66 -6.56 0.39
CA GLY A 40 -12.24 -7.53 1.33
C GLY A 40 -13.43 -8.29 0.73
N ARG A 41 -14.27 -7.62 -0.07
CA ARG A 41 -15.40 -8.26 -0.78
C ARG A 41 -14.93 -9.18 -1.91
N ASP A 42 -13.89 -8.77 -2.63
CA ASP A 42 -13.24 -9.53 -3.69
C ASP A 42 -12.60 -10.84 -3.17
N VAL A 43 -12.07 -10.80 -1.95
CA VAL A 43 -11.48 -11.97 -1.27
C VAL A 43 -12.52 -13.04 -0.92
N ILE A 44 -13.75 -12.63 -0.55
CA ILE A 44 -14.83 -13.53 -0.11
C ILE A 44 -15.88 -13.78 -1.20
N HIS A 45 -15.58 -13.39 -2.45
CA HIS A 45 -16.55 -13.48 -3.52
C HIS A 45 -16.92 -14.95 -3.82
N PRO A 46 -18.21 -15.30 -4.02
CA PRO A 46 -18.63 -16.70 -4.21
C PRO A 46 -17.98 -17.42 -5.40
N ARG A 47 -17.48 -16.66 -6.38
CA ARG A 47 -16.80 -17.20 -7.56
C ARG A 47 -15.31 -17.50 -7.35
N GLY A 48 -14.73 -17.09 -6.24
CA GLY A 48 -13.29 -17.21 -6.00
C GLY A 48 -12.71 -15.96 -5.35
N ASN A 49 -11.40 -16.00 -5.12
CA ASN A 49 -10.66 -14.88 -4.58
C ASN A 49 -10.09 -14.05 -5.73
N LEU A 50 -10.72 -12.90 -6.02
CA LEU A 50 -10.33 -12.10 -7.18
C LEU A 50 -8.92 -11.49 -7.05
N LEU A 51 -8.38 -11.33 -5.83
CA LEU A 51 -6.98 -10.90 -5.67
C LEU A 51 -6.03 -11.98 -6.18
N CYS A 52 -6.26 -13.23 -5.79
CA CYS A 52 -5.48 -14.37 -6.28
C CYS A 52 -5.59 -14.54 -7.79
N GLU A 53 -6.79 -14.39 -8.35
CA GLU A 53 -7.00 -14.44 -9.81
C GLU A 53 -6.23 -13.34 -10.56
N ASN A 54 -5.90 -12.23 -9.88
CA ASN A 54 -5.13 -11.12 -10.44
C ASN A 54 -3.63 -11.15 -10.04
N GLY A 55 -3.13 -12.32 -9.63
CA GLY A 55 -1.70 -12.56 -9.41
C GLY A 55 -1.19 -12.12 -8.03
N PHE A 56 -2.08 -12.03 -7.03
CA PHE A 56 -1.65 -11.94 -5.64
C PHE A 56 -1.45 -13.34 -5.03
N ASP A 57 -0.34 -13.51 -4.34
CA ASP A 57 -0.08 -14.68 -3.52
C ASP A 57 -0.71 -14.48 -2.13
N ARG A 58 -1.58 -15.40 -1.73
CA ARG A 58 -2.14 -15.42 -0.39
C ARG A 58 -1.13 -16.01 0.58
N ARG A 59 -0.81 -15.27 1.64
CA ARG A 59 0.09 -15.67 2.72
C ARG A 59 -0.67 -15.69 4.05
N ALA A 60 -0.23 -16.53 4.97
CA ALA A 60 -0.63 -16.39 6.36
C ALA A 60 -0.17 -15.02 6.86
N SER A 61 -1.03 -14.28 7.57
CA SER A 61 -0.59 -13.05 8.20
C SER A 61 0.18 -13.40 9.46
N GLU A 62 1.43 -12.97 9.54
CA GLU A 62 2.15 -12.86 10.80
C GLU A 62 1.57 -11.62 11.51
N GLY A 63 0.91 -11.78 12.65
CA GLY A 63 0.21 -10.69 13.34
C GLY A 63 -1.22 -11.04 13.76
N LEU A 64 -2.18 -10.14 13.50
CA LEU A 64 -3.58 -10.31 13.90
C LEU A 64 -4.16 -11.66 13.42
N GLU A 65 -4.62 -12.47 14.38
CA GLU A 65 -5.30 -13.75 14.12
C GLU A 65 -6.46 -13.58 13.13
N GLY A 66 -6.58 -14.54 12.21
CA GLY A 66 -7.67 -14.59 11.23
C GLY A 66 -7.54 -13.62 10.05
N THR A 67 -6.44 -12.86 9.94
CA THR A 67 -6.19 -12.01 8.76
C THR A 67 -5.32 -12.73 7.74
N SER A 68 -5.66 -12.63 6.45
CA SER A 68 -4.81 -13.09 5.35
C SER A 68 -4.01 -11.92 4.80
N CYS A 69 -2.76 -12.18 4.44
CA CYS A 69 -1.91 -11.26 3.68
C CYS A 69 -2.01 -11.62 2.19
N TYR A 70 -2.06 -10.61 1.32
CA TYR A 70 -1.98 -10.79 -0.12
C TYR A 70 -0.83 -9.96 -0.65
N ARG A 71 0.18 -10.62 -1.25
CA ARG A 71 1.35 -9.94 -1.84
C ARG A 71 1.34 -10.09 -3.35
N LYS A 72 1.66 -9.02 -4.07
CA LYS A 72 1.95 -9.06 -5.50
C LYS A 72 3.26 -8.33 -5.77
N TYR A 73 4.17 -9.00 -6.47
CA TYR A 73 5.37 -8.37 -7.01
C TYR A 73 5.00 -7.59 -8.29
N LEU A 74 5.52 -6.38 -8.37
CA LEU A 74 5.49 -5.51 -9.54
C LEU A 74 6.89 -5.51 -10.18
N ASP A 75 6.99 -4.87 -11.34
CA ASP A 75 8.29 -4.69 -11.99
C ASP A 75 9.22 -3.81 -11.16
N GLY A 76 10.52 -4.11 -11.19
CA GLY A 76 11.56 -3.31 -10.54
C GLY A 76 11.65 -3.47 -9.02
N GLY A 77 11.48 -4.69 -8.50
CA GLY A 77 11.69 -4.99 -7.07
C GLY A 77 10.57 -4.53 -6.14
N VAL A 78 9.54 -3.87 -6.68
CA VAL A 78 8.45 -3.31 -5.88
C VAL A 78 7.41 -4.39 -5.56
N ALA A 79 6.92 -4.42 -4.32
CA ALA A 79 5.84 -5.28 -3.88
C ALA A 79 4.68 -4.49 -3.30
N VAL A 80 3.46 -4.87 -3.68
CA VAL A 80 2.22 -4.44 -3.01
C VAL A 80 1.83 -5.50 -2.00
N GLU A 81 1.53 -5.09 -0.76
CA GLU A 81 0.90 -5.97 0.23
C GLU A 81 -0.41 -5.41 0.76
N LEU A 82 -1.40 -6.29 0.83
CA LEU A 82 -2.75 -5.98 1.29
C LEU A 82 -3.10 -6.87 2.48
N HIS A 83 -3.50 -6.22 3.57
CA HIS A 83 -4.06 -6.85 4.76
C HIS A 83 -5.39 -6.19 5.12
N GLY A 84 -6.20 -6.84 5.96
CA GLY A 84 -7.46 -6.24 6.44
C GLY A 84 -7.27 -4.93 7.24
N ALA A 85 -6.09 -4.72 7.81
CA ALA A 85 -5.75 -3.58 8.67
C ALA A 85 -4.84 -2.53 8.02
N CYS A 86 -4.08 -2.89 6.98
CA CYS A 86 -3.15 -1.99 6.30
C CYS A 86 -2.93 -2.39 4.85
N ALA A 87 -2.45 -1.43 4.05
CA ALA A 87 -2.02 -1.64 2.67
C ALA A 87 -0.69 -0.92 2.47
N GLY A 88 0.25 -1.54 1.76
CA GLY A 88 1.57 -0.96 1.57
C GLY A 88 2.19 -1.26 0.21
N LEU A 89 3.15 -0.42 -0.14
CA LEU A 89 3.99 -0.51 -1.32
C LEU A 89 5.44 -0.41 -0.86
N TYR A 90 6.24 -1.42 -1.17
CA TYR A 90 7.60 -1.57 -0.66
C TYR A 90 8.53 -1.79 -1.83
N ASP A 91 9.64 -1.06 -1.84
CA ASP A 91 10.74 -1.31 -2.75
C ASP A 91 11.69 -2.30 -2.07
N LEU A 92 11.71 -3.54 -2.54
CA LEU A 92 12.50 -4.59 -1.90
C LEU A 92 13.96 -4.59 -2.36
N ASP A 93 14.26 -3.89 -3.46
CA ASP A 93 15.62 -3.77 -4.00
C ASP A 93 16.35 -2.55 -3.41
N GLU A 94 15.61 -1.47 -3.10
CA GLU A 94 16.12 -0.26 -2.45
C GLU A 94 15.32 0.08 -1.16
N PRO A 95 15.57 -0.59 -0.02
CA PRO A 95 14.84 -0.36 1.24
C PRO A 95 14.83 1.11 1.72
N ASP A 96 15.91 1.84 1.43
CA ASP A 96 16.10 3.25 1.80
C ASP A 96 15.37 4.24 0.86
N SER A 97 14.80 3.77 -0.26
CA SER A 97 14.08 4.63 -1.22
C SER A 97 12.74 5.14 -0.67
N GLY A 98 12.29 4.59 0.46
CA GLY A 98 11.10 4.96 1.19
C GLY A 98 9.89 4.14 0.75
N HIS A 99 9.23 3.51 1.71
CA HIS A 99 8.04 2.70 1.46
C HIS A 99 6.78 3.49 1.78
N PHE A 100 5.65 3.06 1.24
CA PHE A 100 4.35 3.60 1.56
C PHE A 100 3.57 2.63 2.43
N LEU A 101 2.99 3.14 3.51
CA LEU A 101 2.10 2.37 4.37
C LEU A 101 0.84 3.17 4.70
N TYR A 102 -0.31 2.60 4.39
CA TYR A 102 -1.60 3.05 4.91
C TYR A 102 -2.06 2.15 6.07
N ILE A 103 -2.46 2.77 7.18
CA ILE A 103 -3.01 2.06 8.34
C ILE A 103 -4.49 2.45 8.51
N ARG A 104 -5.38 1.46 8.37
CA ARG A 104 -6.84 1.67 8.31
C ARG A 104 -7.42 2.27 9.59
N ASN A 105 -7.01 1.78 10.76
CA ASN A 105 -7.54 2.30 12.03
C ASN A 105 -7.05 3.74 12.34
N LYS A 106 -5.89 4.13 11.82
CA LYS A 106 -5.36 5.50 11.91
C LYS A 106 -5.92 6.41 10.82
N LYS A 107 -6.49 5.86 9.75
CA LYS A 107 -6.91 6.56 8.52
C LYS A 107 -5.82 7.49 7.99
N ARG A 108 -4.59 6.98 7.94
CA ARG A 108 -3.40 7.77 7.60
C ARG A 108 -2.40 6.97 6.78
N CYS A 109 -1.70 7.68 5.91
CA CYS A 109 -0.55 7.21 5.16
C CYS A 109 0.74 7.66 5.84
N PHE A 110 1.78 6.84 5.70
CA PHE A 110 3.10 7.05 6.26
C PHE A 110 4.14 6.74 5.20
N LEU A 111 5.22 7.53 5.21
CA LEU A 111 6.49 7.07 4.68
C LEU A 111 7.02 6.05 5.70
N TYR A 112 7.37 4.86 5.23
CA TYR A 112 7.78 3.74 6.07
C TYR A 112 9.22 3.36 5.68
N SER A 113 10.09 3.29 6.69
CA SER A 113 11.54 3.17 6.51
C SER A 113 12.08 1.96 7.28
N ALA A 114 11.54 0.77 6.99
CA ALA A 114 12.06 -0.47 7.54
C ALA A 114 12.28 -1.49 6.44
N ASP A 115 13.27 -2.36 6.65
CA ASP A 115 13.76 -3.37 5.68
C ASP A 115 12.70 -4.41 5.26
N ALA A 116 11.57 -4.47 5.96
CA ALA A 116 10.49 -5.39 5.67
C ALA A 116 9.11 -4.78 5.96
N PRO A 117 8.07 -5.22 5.22
CA PRO A 117 6.71 -4.82 5.51
C PRO A 117 6.28 -5.16 6.94
N PRO A 118 5.50 -4.28 7.61
CA PRO A 118 5.07 -4.50 8.98
C PRO A 118 4.00 -5.60 9.06
N ALA A 119 4.09 -6.41 10.11
CA ALA A 119 2.99 -7.26 10.54
C ALA A 119 1.77 -6.38 10.91
N PRO A 120 0.54 -6.72 10.48
CA PRO A 120 -0.66 -6.00 10.89
C PRO A 120 -0.78 -5.87 12.41
N GLY A 121 -0.98 -4.65 12.89
CA GLY A 121 -1.06 -4.33 14.32
C GLY A 121 0.27 -4.01 14.98
N ILE A 122 1.40 -4.28 14.32
CA ILE A 122 2.75 -3.96 14.80
C ILE A 122 3.39 -3.00 13.82
N TYR A 123 3.42 -1.72 14.18
CA TYR A 123 3.95 -0.66 13.32
C TYR A 123 5.09 0.03 14.05
N THR A 124 6.33 -0.31 13.69
CA THR A 124 7.51 0.50 14.03
C THR A 124 7.42 1.78 13.21
N MET A 125 7.00 2.85 13.86
CA MET A 125 6.92 4.17 13.24
C MET A 125 8.21 4.88 13.64
N GLU A 126 9.12 5.12 12.70
CA GLU A 126 10.12 6.17 12.92
C GLU A 126 9.47 7.52 12.62
N SER A 127 9.78 8.48 13.49
CA SER A 127 9.15 9.78 13.71
C SER A 127 9.38 10.78 12.59
#